data_AF-A0A2E3BNA0-F1
#
_entry.id   AF-A0A2E3BNA0-F1
#
_cell.length_a   1.000
_cell.length_b   1.000
_cell.length_c   1.000
_cell.angle_alpha   90.00
_cell.angle_beta   90.00
_cell.angle_gamma   90.00
#
_symmetry.space_group_name_H-M   'P 1'
#
loop_
_entity.id
_entity.type
_entity.pdbx_description
1 polymer ?
#
loop_
_entity_poly.entity_id
_entity_poly.type
_entity_poly.pdbx_seq_one_letter_code
_entity_poly.pdbx_strand_id
1 'polypeptide(L)'
;MTDSNIALLVDYENVGVDSLQYLVEQVSGMGRIIIKRAYADWSSQRKGQERLIELGIEAVHNYRSVKSGKNSCDIKLTIDAVEILHSGQVDSFVIVSSDSDFVPLVTHLRGAGKGVIGAGRKAVTSTTMVKSCDRYIFLDLQSAPAVAQKSASQTKNNYRKPTSYRERKPVVPVPDGLDNEKSVSQLLMKAVEASAENDGNSLGTKLAQTMTRIDPGFDYKELGFRSFRDFLASRDEIEVTFREGTDFTVSIRANEPQTADNHENSDHPRIPSVSPRIISFQPEVSDQPEVSDQDSDQLPVGWESEVDTAWKSKEKDQLSGQSAATQAAKVLGFQRLRDSLYPTIDKLLEASNLLKSNWARNKNYVTRKK
;
A
#
# COMPACT_ATOMS: atom_id res chain seq x y z
N MET A 1 17.77 27.09 -0.09
CA MET A 1 16.60 26.29 -0.52
C MET A 1 15.51 26.59 0.49
N THR A 2 14.35 27.07 0.05
CA THR A 2 13.19 27.26 0.93
C THR A 2 12.64 25.89 1.32
N ASP A 3 12.34 25.69 2.60
CA ASP A 3 11.70 24.46 3.05
C ASP A 3 10.35 24.28 2.34
N SER A 4 10.02 23.03 1.97
CA SER A 4 8.76 22.68 1.31
C SER A 4 7.58 23.05 2.22
N ASN A 5 6.58 23.75 1.69
CA ASN A 5 5.39 24.11 2.43
C ASN A 5 4.39 22.95 2.47
N ILE A 6 3.92 22.60 3.67
CA ILE A 6 3.10 21.42 3.90
C ILE A 6 1.72 21.80 4.46
N ALA A 7 0.66 21.19 3.92
CA ALA A 7 -0.66 21.17 4.51
C ALA A 7 -0.95 19.81 5.16
N LEU A 8 -1.27 19.80 6.45
CA LEU A 8 -1.67 18.63 7.22
C LEU A 8 -3.18 18.62 7.40
N LEU A 9 -3.86 17.65 6.79
CA LEU A 9 -5.31 17.50 6.81
C LEU A 9 -5.67 16.16 7.45
N VAL A 10 -6.28 16.24 8.64
CA VAL A 10 -6.53 15.09 9.51
C VAL A 10 -8.00 14.73 9.53
N ASP A 11 -8.34 13.54 9.05
CA ASP A 11 -9.62 12.93 9.35
C ASP A 11 -9.55 12.33 10.77
N TYR A 12 -10.05 13.09 11.74
CA TYR A 12 -9.82 12.80 13.15
C TYR A 12 -10.52 11.52 13.63
N GLU A 13 -11.63 11.15 12.98
CA GLU A 13 -12.38 9.94 13.34
C GLU A 13 -11.62 8.66 12.96
N ASN A 14 -10.70 8.76 11.99
CA ASN A 14 -9.86 7.66 11.54
C ASN A 14 -8.50 7.57 12.25
N VAL A 15 -8.19 8.53 13.14
CA VAL A 15 -6.89 8.63 13.84
C VAL A 15 -7.02 8.32 15.33
N GLY A 16 -6.09 7.53 15.87
CA GLY A 16 -5.97 7.31 17.32
C GLY A 16 -5.43 8.55 18.04
N VAL A 17 -5.89 8.80 19.26
CA VAL A 17 -5.60 10.02 20.03
C VAL A 17 -4.09 10.28 20.22
N ASP A 18 -3.29 9.23 20.40
CA ASP A 18 -1.85 9.33 20.70
C ASP A 18 -0.96 9.46 19.44
N SER A 19 -1.51 9.18 18.26
CA SER A 19 -0.73 9.10 17.01
C SER A 19 -0.41 10.47 16.38
N LEU A 20 -1.15 11.52 16.74
CA LEU A 20 -1.02 12.84 16.12
C LEU A 20 0.31 13.54 16.42
N GLN A 21 0.83 13.39 17.64
CA GLN A 21 2.12 13.98 18.03
C GLN A 21 3.25 13.44 17.15
N TYR A 22 3.33 12.12 17.04
CA TYR A 22 4.33 11.45 16.22
C TYR A 22 4.24 11.88 14.76
N LEU A 23 3.01 11.97 14.22
CA LEU A 23 2.81 12.42 12.86
C LEU A 23 3.35 13.84 12.65
N VAL A 24 3.00 14.78 13.54
CA VAL A 24 3.48 16.16 13.45
C VAL A 24 5.02 16.22 13.50
N GLU A 25 5.66 15.43 14.35
CA GLU A 25 7.12 15.33 14.43
C GLU A 25 7.74 14.79 13.14
N GLN A 26 7.19 13.71 12.57
CA GLN A 26 7.69 13.17 11.29
C GLN A 26 7.54 14.17 10.15
N VAL A 27 6.38 14.83 10.04
CA VAL A 27 6.09 15.79 8.96
C VAL A 27 6.94 17.06 9.11
N SER A 28 7.20 17.51 10.34
CA SER A 28 8.03 18.69 10.59
C SER A 28 9.49 18.51 10.14
N GLY A 29 9.97 17.26 10.07
CA GLY A 29 11.29 16.94 9.51
C GLY A 29 11.36 16.99 7.98
N MET A 30 10.21 17.06 7.28
CA MET A 30 10.13 17.04 5.82
C MET A 30 9.96 18.44 5.22
N GLY A 31 9.45 19.40 6.00
CA GLY A 31 9.20 20.75 5.54
C GLY A 31 8.44 21.59 6.56
N ARG A 32 8.11 22.82 6.18
CA ARG A 32 7.37 23.75 7.02
C ARG A 32 5.88 23.49 6.92
N ILE A 33 5.27 23.06 8.02
CA ILE A 33 3.81 22.90 8.09
C ILE A 33 3.17 24.29 8.23
N ILE A 34 2.45 24.72 7.19
CA ILE A 34 1.77 26.03 7.15
C ILE A 34 0.27 25.93 7.41
N ILE A 35 -0.32 24.76 7.20
CA ILE A 35 -1.74 24.48 7.49
C ILE A 35 -1.84 23.19 8.29
N LYS A 36 -2.63 23.21 9.36
CA LYS A 36 -2.93 22.05 10.21
C LYS A 36 -4.42 22.06 10.54
N ARG A 37 -5.19 21.14 9.96
CA ARG A 37 -6.63 21.05 10.18
C ARG A 37 -7.03 19.63 10.56
N ALA A 38 -7.93 19.51 11.53
CA ALA A 38 -8.56 18.26 11.90
C ALA A 38 -10.08 18.36 11.73
N TYR A 39 -10.67 17.41 11.00
CA TYR A 39 -12.08 17.39 10.62
C TYR A 39 -12.81 16.34 11.45
N ALA A 40 -13.86 16.75 12.16
CA ALA A 40 -14.76 15.86 12.89
C ALA A 40 -16.06 16.54 13.31
N ASP A 41 -17.03 15.73 13.73
CA ASP A 41 -18.13 16.19 14.56
C ASP A 41 -17.66 16.44 16.01
N TRP A 42 -17.10 17.62 16.25
CA TRP A 42 -16.67 18.06 17.58
C TRP A 42 -17.77 18.14 18.64
N SER A 43 -19.06 17.99 18.28
CA SER A 43 -20.12 17.89 19.28
C SER A 43 -20.04 16.57 20.05
N SER A 44 -19.54 15.49 19.41
CA SER A 44 -19.32 14.18 20.03
C SER A 44 -17.89 13.98 20.56
N GLN A 45 -16.90 14.67 19.99
CA GLN A 45 -15.47 14.40 20.21
C GLN A 45 -14.76 15.39 21.16
N ARG A 46 -15.40 15.75 22.27
CA ARG A 46 -14.93 16.83 23.18
C ARG A 46 -13.55 16.61 23.79
N LYS A 47 -13.19 15.37 24.13
CA LYS A 47 -11.91 15.04 24.81
C LYS A 47 -10.68 15.24 23.92
N GLY A 48 -10.84 15.29 22.60
CA GLY A 48 -9.73 15.41 21.65
C GLY A 48 -9.25 16.84 21.42
N GLN A 49 -10.07 17.83 21.75
CA GLN A 49 -9.86 19.22 21.36
C GLN A 49 -8.66 19.86 22.05
N GLU A 50 -8.47 19.59 23.34
CA GLU A 50 -7.34 20.11 24.13
C GLU A 50 -6.01 19.70 23.47
N ARG A 51 -5.90 18.45 23.04
CA ARG A 51 -4.70 17.93 22.39
C ARG A 51 -4.43 18.57 21.03
N LEU A 52 -5.48 18.90 20.27
CA LEU A 52 -5.33 19.61 19.00
C LEU A 52 -4.80 21.03 19.22
N ILE A 53 -5.28 21.72 20.25
CA ILE A 53 -4.83 23.07 20.61
C ILE A 53 -3.35 23.05 20.95
N GLU A 54 -2.89 22.08 21.76
CA GLU A 54 -1.47 21.91 22.10
C GLU A 54 -0.58 21.70 20.87
N LEU A 55 -1.09 20.99 19.85
CA LEU A 55 -0.37 20.72 18.60
C LEU A 55 -0.48 21.86 17.57
N GLY A 56 -1.26 22.91 17.87
CA GLY A 56 -1.58 24.00 16.96
C GLY A 56 -2.39 23.54 15.75
N ILE A 57 -3.26 22.54 15.92
CA ILE A 57 -4.15 22.01 14.88
C ILE A 57 -5.51 22.70 15.00
N GLU A 58 -5.97 23.30 13.90
CA GLU A 58 -7.30 23.91 13.80
C GLU A 58 -8.37 22.82 13.79
N ALA A 59 -9.32 22.90 14.73
CA ALA A 59 -10.47 22.01 14.80
C ALA A 59 -11.59 22.49 13.85
N VAL A 60 -11.72 21.85 12.69
CA VAL A 60 -12.78 22.14 11.71
C VAL A 60 -14.01 21.32 12.06
N HIS A 61 -15.07 21.99 12.48
CA HIS A 61 -16.33 21.33 12.83
C HIS A 61 -17.17 21.04 11.59
N ASN A 62 -17.67 19.81 11.50
CA ASN A 62 -18.72 19.47 10.55
C ASN A 62 -19.82 18.65 11.22
N TYR A 63 -21.07 19.05 11.02
CA TYR A 63 -22.21 18.39 11.63
C TYR A 63 -22.53 17.08 10.91
N ARG A 64 -22.59 15.98 11.64
CA ARG A 64 -23.03 14.70 11.10
C ARG A 64 -24.56 14.63 11.06
N SER A 65 -25.14 14.45 9.86
CA SER A 65 -26.57 14.17 9.74
C SER A 65 -26.91 12.75 10.23
N VAL A 66 -27.90 12.63 11.12
CA VAL A 66 -28.30 11.39 11.81
C VAL A 66 -28.80 10.30 10.84
N LYS A 67 -29.26 10.67 9.62
CA LYS A 67 -29.86 9.72 8.66
C LYS A 67 -28.88 9.24 7.56
N SER A 68 -27.80 9.96 7.27
CA SER A 68 -26.90 9.66 6.14
C SER A 68 -25.51 10.33 6.22
N GLY A 69 -25.12 10.92 7.35
CA GLY A 69 -23.96 11.80 7.46
C GLY A 69 -22.58 11.14 7.44
N LYS A 70 -22.44 9.90 6.93
CA LYS A 70 -21.19 9.14 7.04
C LYS A 70 -19.98 9.86 6.44
N ASN A 71 -20.18 10.56 5.31
CA ASN A 71 -19.07 11.16 4.53
C ASN A 71 -19.00 12.69 4.61
N SER A 72 -19.69 13.32 5.57
CA SER A 72 -19.72 14.79 5.64
C SER A 72 -18.33 15.38 5.91
N CYS A 73 -17.60 14.84 6.89
CA CYS A 73 -16.21 15.22 7.20
C CYS A 73 -15.29 15.02 5.98
N ASP A 74 -15.40 13.88 5.30
CA ASP A 74 -14.56 13.54 4.14
C ASP A 74 -14.77 14.52 2.99
N ILE A 75 -16.02 14.89 2.71
CA ILE A 75 -16.37 15.89 1.70
C ILE A 75 -15.79 17.25 2.08
N LYS A 76 -15.92 17.67 3.35
CA LYS A 76 -15.38 18.96 3.82
C LYS A 76 -13.86 19.00 3.72
N LEU A 77 -13.17 17.93 4.15
CA LEU A 77 -11.72 17.79 4.02
C LEU A 77 -11.30 17.89 2.55
N THR A 78 -12.00 17.20 1.66
CA THR A 78 -11.72 17.21 0.21
C THR A 78 -11.88 18.61 -0.39
N ILE A 79 -12.96 19.32 -0.05
CA ILE A 79 -13.19 20.70 -0.51
C ILE A 79 -12.03 21.61 -0.05
N ASP A 80 -11.69 21.57 1.23
CA ASP A 80 -10.61 22.39 1.79
C ASP A 80 -9.26 22.06 1.13
N ALA A 81 -8.98 20.78 0.85
CA ALA A 81 -7.75 20.37 0.17
C ALA A 81 -7.63 21.00 -1.23
N VAL A 82 -8.74 21.03 -1.99
CA VAL A 82 -8.79 21.62 -3.34
C VAL A 82 -8.70 23.15 -3.28
N GLU A 83 -9.32 23.80 -2.30
CA GLU A 83 -9.18 25.25 -2.10
C GLU A 83 -7.73 25.61 -1.75
N ILE A 84 -7.09 24.84 -0.87
CA ILE A 84 -5.68 25.00 -0.49
C ILE A 84 -4.78 24.80 -1.71
N LEU A 85 -5.06 23.80 -2.55
CA LEU A 85 -4.32 23.57 -3.80
C LEU A 85 -4.33 24.83 -4.68
N HIS A 86 -5.49 25.45 -4.87
CA HIS A 86 -5.65 26.64 -5.70
C HIS A 86 -5.04 27.92 -5.08
N SER A 87 -4.81 27.95 -3.76
CA SER A 87 -4.11 29.06 -3.10
C SER A 87 -2.63 29.17 -3.52
N GLY A 88 -2.04 28.11 -4.07
CA GLY A 88 -0.67 28.08 -4.61
C GLY A 88 0.45 28.05 -3.57
N GLN A 89 0.14 28.11 -2.27
CA GLN A 89 1.15 28.26 -1.21
C GLN A 89 1.73 26.94 -0.69
N VAL A 90 1.12 25.81 -1.03
CA VAL A 90 1.46 24.47 -0.52
C VAL A 90 2.13 23.64 -1.60
N ASP A 91 3.24 22.98 -1.26
CA ASP A 91 3.98 22.08 -2.14
C ASP A 91 3.59 20.62 -1.91
N SER A 92 3.30 20.25 -0.65
CA SER A 92 2.97 18.89 -0.26
C SER A 92 1.74 18.81 0.65
N PHE A 93 0.92 17.79 0.46
CA PHE A 93 -0.26 17.49 1.26
C PHE A 93 -0.02 16.23 2.09
N VAL A 94 -0.36 16.29 3.37
CA VAL A 94 -0.44 15.13 4.26
C VAL A 94 -1.90 14.84 4.52
N ILE A 95 -2.39 13.73 3.98
CA ILE A 95 -3.78 13.27 4.15
C ILE A 95 -3.78 12.15 5.19
N VAL A 96 -4.32 12.43 6.37
CA VAL A 96 -4.38 11.46 7.46
C VAL A 96 -5.72 10.76 7.43
N SER A 97 -5.80 9.65 6.70
CA SER A 97 -6.96 8.77 6.67
C SER A 97 -6.54 7.37 6.22
N SER A 98 -7.32 6.37 6.61
CA SER A 98 -7.16 4.98 6.20
C SER A 98 -8.16 4.56 5.11
N ASP A 99 -9.08 5.45 4.72
CA ASP A 99 -10.13 5.18 3.73
C ASP A 99 -9.62 5.28 2.28
N SER A 100 -10.05 4.36 1.42
CA SER A 100 -9.81 4.41 -0.02
C SER A 100 -10.62 5.48 -0.74
N ASP A 101 -11.66 6.04 -0.11
CA ASP A 101 -12.48 7.11 -0.69
C ASP A 101 -11.67 8.39 -0.96
N PHE A 102 -10.50 8.56 -0.35
CA PHE A 102 -9.57 9.67 -0.63
C PHE A 102 -8.66 9.46 -1.84
N VAL A 103 -8.64 8.27 -2.46
CA VAL A 103 -7.78 8.00 -3.64
C VAL A 103 -8.01 8.99 -4.81
N PRO A 104 -9.25 9.39 -5.15
CA PRO A 104 -9.48 10.42 -6.16
C PRO A 104 -8.86 11.78 -5.79
N LEU A 105 -8.92 12.18 -4.51
CA LEU A 105 -8.28 13.41 -4.03
C LEU A 105 -6.76 13.31 -4.15
N VAL A 106 -6.16 12.20 -3.70
CA VAL A 106 -4.72 11.96 -3.82
C VAL A 106 -4.27 12.05 -5.28
N THR A 107 -5.01 11.39 -6.18
CA THR A 107 -4.71 11.39 -7.62
C THR A 107 -4.80 12.80 -8.21
N HIS A 108 -5.81 13.58 -7.82
CA HIS A 108 -5.98 14.95 -8.27
C HIS A 108 -4.84 15.87 -7.82
N LEU A 109 -4.45 15.81 -6.53
CA LEU A 109 -3.35 16.59 -5.98
C LEU A 109 -2.01 16.26 -6.65
N ARG A 110 -1.73 14.97 -6.87
CA ARG A 110 -0.53 14.50 -7.59
C ARG A 110 -0.53 14.93 -9.05
N GLY A 111 -1.67 14.84 -9.72
CA GLY A 111 -1.87 15.32 -11.09
C GLY A 111 -1.61 16.82 -11.23
N ALA A 112 -1.84 17.60 -10.17
CA ALA A 112 -1.50 19.02 -10.08
C ALA A 112 -0.03 19.30 -9.69
N GLY A 113 0.81 18.25 -9.63
CA GLY A 113 2.24 18.37 -9.34
C GLY A 113 2.59 18.55 -7.86
N LYS A 114 1.65 18.27 -6.94
CA LYS A 114 1.90 18.35 -5.49
C LYS A 114 2.37 17.00 -4.95
N GLY A 115 3.26 17.03 -3.96
CA GLY A 115 3.62 15.82 -3.22
C GLY A 115 2.47 15.38 -2.32
N VAL A 116 2.14 14.09 -2.28
CA VAL A 116 1.08 13.58 -1.40
C VAL A 116 1.60 12.47 -0.49
N ILE A 117 1.48 12.72 0.80
CA ILE A 117 1.85 11.80 1.88
C ILE A 117 0.57 11.29 2.53
N GLY A 118 0.33 9.99 2.46
CA GLY A 118 -0.74 9.36 3.23
C GLY A 118 -0.28 9.03 4.65
N ALA A 119 -1.18 9.08 5.62
CA ALA A 119 -0.89 8.63 6.97
C ALA A 119 -2.09 7.91 7.59
N GLY A 120 -1.86 6.77 8.23
CA GLY A 120 -2.95 6.00 8.82
C GLY A 120 -2.49 4.75 9.55
N ARG A 121 -3.44 4.04 10.16
CA ARG A 121 -3.17 2.78 10.87
C ARG A 121 -3.04 1.63 9.88
N LYS A 122 -1.98 0.84 9.99
CA LYS A 122 -1.65 -0.25 9.05
C LYS A 122 -2.75 -1.31 9.00
N ALA A 123 -3.40 -1.57 10.15
CA ALA A 123 -4.43 -2.59 10.26
C ALA A 123 -5.72 -2.30 9.47
N VAL A 124 -6.05 -1.02 9.27
CA VAL A 124 -7.31 -0.59 8.61
C VAL A 124 -7.09 0.12 7.27
N THR A 125 -5.84 0.43 6.93
CA THR A 125 -5.50 1.12 5.69
C THR A 125 -5.61 0.19 4.49
N SER A 126 -6.33 0.64 3.45
CA SER A 126 -6.37 -0.04 2.14
C SER A 126 -5.03 0.01 1.42
N THR A 127 -4.60 -1.10 0.83
CA THR A 127 -3.41 -1.17 -0.04
C THR A 127 -3.50 -0.23 -1.24
N THR A 128 -4.71 0.09 -1.69
CA THR A 128 -4.95 1.04 -2.80
C THR A 128 -4.61 2.47 -2.36
N MET A 129 -4.99 2.86 -1.14
CA MET A 129 -4.67 4.17 -0.59
C MET A 129 -3.15 4.35 -0.46
N VAL A 130 -2.45 3.35 0.11
CA VAL A 130 -0.98 3.37 0.24
C VAL A 130 -0.30 3.58 -1.12
N LYS A 131 -0.66 2.77 -2.13
CA LYS A 131 -0.05 2.82 -3.46
C LYS A 131 -0.39 4.09 -4.25
N SER A 132 -1.47 4.78 -3.90
CA SER A 132 -1.85 6.03 -4.58
C SER A 132 -0.99 7.23 -4.16
N CYS A 133 -0.39 7.18 -2.97
CA CYS A 133 0.44 8.25 -2.40
C CYS A 133 1.89 8.19 -2.91
N ASP A 134 2.63 9.29 -2.76
CA ASP A 134 4.08 9.31 -3.04
C ASP A 134 4.90 8.75 -1.87
N ARG A 135 4.34 8.83 -0.66
CA ARG A 135 4.87 8.25 0.57
C ARG A 135 3.73 7.92 1.51
N TYR A 136 3.89 6.88 2.34
CA TYR A 136 2.92 6.56 3.38
C TYR A 136 3.57 6.47 4.77
N ILE A 137 2.89 6.98 5.81
CA ILE A 137 3.34 6.93 7.20
C ILE A 137 2.36 6.06 8.01
N PHE A 138 2.86 4.96 8.57
CA PHE A 138 2.06 4.12 9.45
C PHE A 138 2.09 4.62 10.89
N LEU A 139 0.90 4.82 11.48
CA LEU A 139 0.74 5.43 12.81
C LEU A 139 0.83 4.44 13.98
N ASP A 140 0.84 3.13 13.71
CA ASP A 140 0.83 2.07 14.73
C ASP A 140 2.24 1.75 15.29
N LEU A 141 3.30 2.41 14.79
CA LEU A 141 4.71 2.09 15.08
C LEU A 141 5.18 2.47 16.49
N GLN A 142 4.33 3.05 17.34
CA GLN A 142 4.69 3.39 18.73
C GLN A 142 4.69 2.20 19.70
N SER A 143 4.25 1.01 19.31
CA SER A 143 4.18 -0.15 20.22
C SER A 143 5.46 -0.99 20.31
N ALA A 144 6.56 -0.61 19.67
CA ALA A 144 7.86 -1.20 19.98
C ALA A 144 8.39 -0.58 21.28
N PRO A 145 8.78 -1.37 22.31
CA PRO A 145 9.26 -0.81 23.56
C PRO A 145 10.50 0.03 23.27
N ALA A 146 10.39 1.33 23.57
CA ALA A 146 11.51 2.24 23.62
C ALA A 146 12.59 1.64 24.52
N VAL A 147 13.64 1.09 23.93
CA VAL A 147 14.88 0.81 24.65
C VAL A 147 15.40 2.18 25.07
N ALA A 148 15.17 2.48 26.34
CA ALA A 148 15.51 3.70 27.06
C ALA A 148 16.73 4.44 26.49
N GLN A 149 16.49 5.49 25.71
CA GLN A 149 17.45 6.58 25.60
C GLN A 149 17.30 7.45 26.85
N LYS A 150 18.01 7.06 27.91
CA LYS A 150 18.28 7.99 29.01
C LYS A 150 19.21 9.08 28.49
N SER A 151 18.64 10.26 28.38
CA SER A 151 19.29 11.56 28.43
C SER A 151 20.42 11.63 29.45
N ALA A 152 21.59 12.10 29.03
CA ALA A 152 22.56 12.72 29.91
C ALA A 152 23.21 13.91 29.19
N SER A 153 22.81 15.11 29.58
CA SER A 153 23.39 16.38 29.18
C SER A 153 24.67 16.68 29.98
N GLN A 154 25.72 17.06 29.23
CA GLN A 154 26.86 17.94 29.55
C GLN A 154 27.81 17.57 30.71
N THR A 155 29.11 17.43 30.41
CA THR A 155 30.16 18.44 30.71
C THR A 155 31.60 17.92 30.45
N LYS A 156 32.37 18.73 29.68
CA LYS A 156 33.86 18.88 29.60
C LYS A 156 34.78 17.81 28.97
N ASN A 157 35.46 18.30 27.92
CA ASN A 157 36.79 17.99 27.36
C ASN A 157 37.71 17.02 28.13
N ASN A 158 38.24 16.02 27.42
CA ASN A 158 39.69 15.87 27.23
C ASN A 158 40.05 14.93 26.07
N TYR A 159 41.09 15.33 25.34
CA TYR A 159 41.76 14.61 24.26
C TYR A 159 42.06 13.13 24.57
N ARG A 160 41.73 12.23 23.64
CA ARG A 160 42.55 11.03 23.35
C ARG A 160 42.29 10.48 21.93
N LYS A 161 43.40 10.05 21.32
CA LYS A 161 43.71 9.69 19.92
C LYS A 161 42.84 8.59 19.28
N PRO A 162 42.83 8.48 17.93
CA PRO A 162 41.93 7.61 17.19
C PRO A 162 42.34 6.14 17.31
N THR A 163 41.43 5.30 17.80
CA THR A 163 41.60 3.84 17.84
C THR A 163 40.81 3.18 16.73
N SER A 164 41.57 2.53 15.85
CA SER A 164 41.24 1.48 14.89
C SER A 164 39.81 0.93 14.87
N TYR A 165 39.24 1.00 13.67
CA TYR A 165 38.05 0.30 13.22
C TYR A 165 38.25 -1.21 13.45
N ARG A 166 37.58 -1.76 14.45
CA ARG A 166 37.44 -3.21 14.63
C ARG A 166 36.06 -3.58 14.13
N GLU A 167 36.00 -4.17 12.94
CA GLU A 167 34.80 -4.79 12.40
C GLU A 167 34.14 -5.68 13.46
N ARG A 168 32.94 -5.26 13.88
CA ARG A 168 31.98 -6.15 14.53
C ARG A 168 30.77 -6.19 13.63
N LYS A 169 30.65 -7.28 12.85
CA LYS A 169 29.40 -7.65 12.18
C LYS A 169 28.27 -7.61 13.23
N PRO A 170 27.22 -6.80 13.06
CA PRO A 170 26.03 -6.91 13.89
C PRO A 170 25.31 -8.20 13.51
N VAL A 171 25.15 -9.11 14.47
CA VAL A 171 24.21 -10.23 14.37
C VAL A 171 22.80 -9.62 14.49
N VAL A 172 22.07 -9.59 13.39
CA VAL A 172 20.66 -9.16 13.35
C VAL A 172 19.78 -10.34 13.76
N PRO A 173 18.77 -10.17 14.63
CA PRO A 173 17.74 -11.19 14.86
C PRO A 173 16.91 -11.35 13.59
N VAL A 174 16.86 -12.58 13.05
CA VAL A 174 16.06 -12.94 11.87
C VAL A 174 14.57 -12.83 12.22
N PRO A 175 13.78 -11.98 11.56
CA PRO A 175 12.32 -12.02 11.68
C PRO A 175 11.78 -13.19 10.87
N ASP A 176 10.89 -13.95 11.47
CA ASP A 176 10.16 -15.07 10.86
C ASP A 176 9.27 -14.53 9.72
N GLY A 177 9.67 -14.74 8.45
CA GLY A 177 8.94 -14.18 7.30
C GLY A 177 9.66 -14.28 5.95
N LEU A 178 9.92 -15.50 5.46
CA LEU A 178 10.56 -15.79 4.16
C LEU A 178 9.91 -15.09 2.94
N ASP A 179 8.61 -14.77 3.01
CA ASP A 179 7.89 -14.10 1.92
C ASP A 179 8.16 -12.58 1.88
N ASN A 180 8.39 -11.96 3.04
CA ASN A 180 8.62 -10.53 3.12
C ASN A 180 10.05 -10.17 2.69
N GLU A 181 11.02 -11.01 3.04
CA GLU A 181 12.41 -10.84 2.58
C GLU A 181 12.55 -10.94 1.07
N LYS A 182 11.89 -11.91 0.44
CA LYS A 182 11.90 -12.06 -1.03
C LYS A 182 11.25 -10.88 -1.73
N SER A 183 10.14 -10.38 -1.20
CA SER A 183 9.45 -9.18 -1.72
C SER A 183 10.34 -7.93 -1.63
N VAL A 184 11.02 -7.75 -0.50
CA VAL A 184 11.94 -6.61 -0.29
C VAL A 184 13.18 -6.72 -1.19
N SER A 185 13.75 -7.91 -1.38
CA SER A 185 14.85 -8.11 -2.34
C SER A 185 14.41 -7.80 -3.77
N GLN A 186 13.20 -8.18 -4.18
CA GLN A 186 12.65 -7.83 -5.50
C GLN A 186 12.43 -6.31 -5.66
N LEU A 187 11.90 -5.64 -4.63
CA LEU A 187 11.75 -4.18 -4.61
C LEU A 187 13.11 -3.50 -4.79
N LEU A 188 14.12 -3.98 -4.08
CA LEU A 188 15.47 -3.47 -4.11
C LEU A 188 16.12 -3.65 -5.49
N MET A 189 16.04 -4.84 -6.10
CA MET A 189 16.53 -5.08 -7.46
C MET A 189 15.88 -4.16 -8.48
N LYS A 190 14.54 -4.03 -8.46
CA LYS A 190 13.80 -3.11 -9.34
C LYS A 190 14.21 -1.66 -9.13
N ALA A 191 14.42 -1.25 -7.88
CA ALA A 191 14.83 0.11 -7.58
C ALA A 191 16.24 0.41 -8.08
N VAL A 192 17.18 -0.52 -7.91
CA VAL A 192 18.56 -0.38 -8.43
C VAL A 192 18.55 -0.34 -9.96
N GLU A 193 17.80 -1.23 -10.62
CA GLU A 193 17.66 -1.23 -12.08
C GLU A 193 17.10 0.10 -12.61
N ALA A 194 16.11 0.68 -11.90
CA ALA A 194 15.51 1.95 -12.28
C ALA A 194 16.37 3.18 -11.92
N SER A 195 17.28 3.08 -10.95
CA SER A 195 18.07 4.21 -10.46
C SER A 195 19.53 4.22 -10.94
N ALA A 196 20.03 3.08 -11.44
CA ALA A 196 21.37 2.92 -12.00
C ALA A 196 21.62 3.88 -13.15
N GLU A 197 22.83 4.44 -13.18
CA GLU A 197 23.31 5.32 -14.24
C GLU A 197 24.16 4.53 -15.25
N ASN A 198 24.71 5.19 -16.27
CA ASN A 198 25.46 4.53 -17.36
C ASN A 198 26.63 3.64 -16.87
N ASP A 199 27.14 3.89 -15.66
CA ASP A 199 28.24 3.16 -15.05
C ASP A 199 27.76 1.96 -14.19
N GLY A 200 26.45 1.65 -14.17
CA GLY A 200 25.86 0.58 -13.36
C GLY A 200 25.71 0.91 -11.87
N ASN A 201 26.11 2.12 -11.45
CA ASN A 201 26.04 2.58 -10.08
C ASN A 201 24.84 3.50 -9.85
N SER A 202 24.27 3.46 -8.64
CA SER A 202 23.24 4.39 -8.17
C SER A 202 23.69 5.10 -6.90
N LEU A 203 23.35 6.38 -6.75
CA LEU A 203 23.46 7.07 -5.46
C LEU A 203 22.50 6.47 -4.43
N GLY A 204 22.93 6.33 -3.18
CA GLY A 204 22.14 5.76 -2.09
C GLY A 204 20.87 6.58 -1.82
N THR A 205 20.99 7.91 -1.86
CA THR A 205 19.84 8.83 -1.76
C THR A 205 18.81 8.60 -2.87
N LYS A 206 19.27 8.46 -4.12
CA LYS A 206 18.42 8.22 -5.30
C LYS A 206 17.76 6.84 -5.23
N LEU A 207 18.48 5.83 -4.74
CA LEU A 207 17.95 4.49 -4.55
C LEU A 207 16.84 4.47 -3.49
N ALA A 208 17.05 5.11 -2.34
CA ALA A 208 16.05 5.22 -1.29
C ALA A 208 14.77 5.89 -1.81
N GLN A 209 14.91 7.00 -2.55
CA GLN A 209 13.78 7.70 -3.18
C GLN A 209 13.05 6.81 -4.20
N THR A 210 13.78 6.00 -4.97
CA THR A 210 13.20 5.10 -5.97
C THR A 210 12.45 3.95 -5.29
N MET A 211 13.00 3.37 -4.22
CA MET A 211 12.30 2.34 -3.44
C MET A 211 10.99 2.88 -2.85
N THR A 212 11.00 4.07 -2.23
CA THR A 212 9.78 4.70 -1.71
C THR A 212 8.77 5.00 -2.81
N ARG A 213 9.21 5.33 -4.02
CA ARG A 213 8.31 5.58 -5.15
C ARG A 213 7.63 4.29 -5.65
N ILE A 214 8.35 3.17 -5.65
CA ILE A 214 7.81 1.87 -6.06
C ILE A 214 6.88 1.30 -4.99
N ASP A 215 7.28 1.41 -3.72
CA ASP A 215 6.47 1.02 -2.57
C ASP A 215 6.44 2.15 -1.52
N PRO A 216 5.39 2.99 -1.53
CA PRO A 216 5.21 4.06 -0.56
C PRO A 216 5.11 3.58 0.89
N GLY A 217 4.81 2.30 1.12
CA GLY A 217 4.70 1.70 2.46
C GLY A 217 6.02 1.11 2.99
N PHE A 218 7.11 1.13 2.21
CA PHE A 218 8.39 0.55 2.63
C PHE A 218 9.07 1.37 3.76
N ASP A 219 9.43 0.70 4.85
CA ASP A 219 10.27 1.25 5.93
C ASP A 219 11.33 0.23 6.40
N TYR A 220 12.60 0.58 6.24
CA TYR A 220 13.73 -0.26 6.67
C TYR A 220 13.82 -0.43 8.19
N LYS A 221 13.19 0.45 8.99
CA LYS A 221 13.13 0.33 10.45
C LYS A 221 12.22 -0.80 10.89
N GLU A 222 11.14 -1.08 10.15
CA GLU A 222 10.28 -2.25 10.41
C GLU A 222 11.05 -3.56 10.26
N LEU A 223 12.07 -3.57 9.41
CA LEU A 223 12.97 -4.70 9.20
C LEU A 223 14.09 -4.78 10.25
N GLY A 224 14.10 -3.88 11.24
CA GLY A 224 15.07 -3.87 12.36
C GLY A 224 16.35 -3.08 12.10
N PHE A 225 16.47 -2.36 10.98
CA PHE A 225 17.68 -1.60 10.64
C PHE A 225 17.62 -0.17 11.18
N ARG A 226 18.75 0.33 11.68
CA ARG A 226 18.87 1.69 12.23
C ARG A 226 18.98 2.75 11.13
N SER A 227 19.58 2.38 10.00
CA SER A 227 19.74 3.24 8.84
C SER A 227 19.52 2.46 7.55
N PHE A 228 19.17 3.19 6.47
CA PHE A 228 19.06 2.60 5.14
C PHE A 228 20.38 1.98 4.67
N ARG A 229 21.51 2.56 5.11
CA ARG A 229 22.85 2.00 4.89
C ARG A 229 23.01 0.63 5.55
N ASP A 230 22.59 0.46 6.80
CA ASP A 230 22.69 -0.82 7.51
C ASP A 230 21.82 -1.89 6.83
N PHE A 231 20.66 -1.49 6.31
CA PHE A 231 19.78 -2.35 5.52
C PHE A 231 20.46 -2.82 4.21
N LEU A 232 21.10 -1.92 3.48
CA LEU A 232 21.79 -2.30 2.24
C LEU A 232 23.02 -3.18 2.52
N ALA A 233 23.77 -2.87 3.59
CA ALA A 233 24.95 -3.65 3.97
C ALA A 233 24.62 -5.07 4.46
N SER A 234 23.37 -5.33 4.88
CA SER A 234 22.93 -6.67 5.26
C SER A 234 22.48 -7.53 4.08
N ARG A 235 22.43 -6.97 2.86
CA ARG A 235 21.97 -7.68 1.65
C ARG A 235 23.19 -8.17 0.88
N ASP A 236 23.27 -9.47 0.65
CA ASP A 236 24.41 -10.09 -0.02
C ASP A 236 24.46 -9.76 -1.52
N GLU A 237 23.34 -9.35 -2.11
CA GLU A 237 23.19 -9.03 -3.53
C GLU A 237 23.74 -7.64 -3.90
N ILE A 238 24.13 -6.83 -2.90
CA ILE A 238 24.52 -5.43 -3.10
C ILE A 238 25.91 -5.14 -2.58
N GLU A 239 26.64 -4.33 -3.34
CA GLU A 239 27.88 -3.70 -2.90
C GLU A 239 27.65 -2.21 -2.63
N VAL A 240 28.07 -1.76 -1.46
CA VAL A 240 28.00 -0.36 -1.04
C VAL A 240 29.41 0.22 -1.04
N THR A 241 29.66 1.15 -1.96
CA THR A 241 30.94 1.85 -2.09
C THR A 241 30.86 3.24 -1.48
N PHE A 242 31.85 3.60 -0.66
CA PHE A 242 31.92 4.89 0.00
C PHE A 242 32.70 5.88 -0.85
N ARG A 243 32.12 7.05 -1.10
CA ARG A 243 32.84 8.22 -1.63
C ARG A 243 33.05 9.22 -0.48
N GLU A 244 34.04 10.11 -0.60
CA GLU A 244 34.25 11.17 0.38
C GLU A 244 33.00 12.08 0.42
N GLY A 245 32.22 11.99 1.51
CA GLY A 245 30.96 12.72 1.68
C GLY A 245 29.97 11.99 2.61
N THR A 246 28.76 12.55 2.74
CA THR A 246 27.63 11.90 3.45
C THR A 246 26.86 10.90 2.59
N ASP A 247 27.06 10.90 1.27
CA ASP A 247 26.39 10.01 0.33
C ASP A 247 27.30 8.81 -0.02
N PHE A 248 26.67 7.72 -0.45
CA PHE A 248 27.34 6.47 -0.84
C PHE A 248 26.79 5.97 -2.17
N THR A 249 27.58 5.21 -2.91
CA THR A 249 27.16 4.58 -4.16
C THR A 249 26.82 3.11 -3.94
N VAL A 250 25.82 2.64 -4.66
CA VAL A 250 25.27 1.29 -4.56
C VAL A 250 25.35 0.65 -5.94
N SER A 251 25.94 -0.54 -6.01
CA SER A 251 26.00 -1.37 -7.21
C SER A 251 25.49 -2.78 -6.90
N ILE A 252 24.91 -3.44 -7.90
CA ILE A 252 24.57 -4.87 -7.78
C ILE A 252 25.90 -5.63 -7.82
N ARG A 253 26.10 -6.58 -6.91
CA ARG A 253 27.23 -7.50 -7.05
C ARG A 253 27.02 -8.31 -8.31
N ALA A 254 27.76 -8.00 -9.37
CA ALA A 254 27.86 -8.87 -10.52
C ALA A 254 28.45 -10.20 -10.02
N ASN A 255 27.70 -11.27 -10.17
CA ASN A 255 28.27 -12.61 -10.04
C ASN A 255 29.27 -12.72 -11.20
N GLU A 256 30.56 -12.52 -10.94
CA GLU A 256 31.59 -12.68 -11.97
C GLU A 256 31.39 -14.07 -12.59
N PRO A 257 31.17 -14.18 -13.91
CA PRO A 257 31.31 -15.47 -14.56
C PRO A 257 32.76 -15.90 -14.33
N GLN A 258 32.94 -17.03 -13.64
CA GLN A 258 34.25 -17.64 -13.53
C GLN A 258 34.85 -17.74 -14.93
N THR A 259 35.94 -17.02 -15.13
CA THR A 259 36.82 -17.16 -16.28
C THR A 259 37.32 -18.60 -16.30
N ALA A 260 36.64 -19.45 -17.06
CA ALA A 260 37.15 -20.74 -17.47
C ALA A 260 37.90 -20.54 -18.78
N ASP A 261 39.15 -20.99 -18.76
CA ASP A 261 40.19 -20.85 -19.76
C ASP A 261 39.77 -21.10 -21.21
N ASN A 262 40.43 -20.35 -22.08
CA ASN A 262 40.52 -20.59 -23.51
C ASN A 262 40.95 -22.04 -23.80
N HIS A 263 40.10 -22.76 -24.52
CA HIS A 263 40.58 -23.73 -25.50
C HIS A 263 39.84 -23.51 -26.82
N GLU A 264 40.58 -22.97 -27.79
CA GLU A 264 40.23 -23.00 -29.21
C GLU A 264 39.92 -24.44 -29.62
N ASN A 265 38.74 -24.67 -30.20
CA ASN A 265 38.64 -25.67 -31.24
C ASN A 265 37.59 -25.25 -32.27
N SER A 266 38.07 -25.12 -33.50
CA SER A 266 37.32 -24.83 -34.70
C SER A 266 36.26 -25.90 -34.96
N ASP A 267 34.99 -25.52 -35.12
CA ASP A 267 34.08 -26.31 -35.93
C ASP A 267 32.93 -25.47 -36.50
N HIS A 268 32.63 -25.74 -37.77
CA HIS A 268 31.72 -24.98 -38.63
C HIS A 268 30.27 -24.89 -38.10
N PRO A 269 29.54 -23.79 -38.37
CA PRO A 269 28.12 -23.71 -38.02
C PRO A 269 27.28 -24.64 -38.92
N ARG A 270 26.73 -25.69 -38.33
CA ARG A 270 25.65 -26.48 -38.96
C ARG A 270 24.33 -25.74 -38.79
N ILE A 271 23.72 -25.40 -39.93
CA ILE A 271 22.36 -24.88 -40.04
C ILE A 271 21.38 -26.01 -39.66
N PRO A 272 20.50 -25.85 -38.66
CA PRO A 272 19.30 -26.67 -38.56
C PRO A 272 18.22 -26.08 -39.46
N SER A 273 17.84 -26.85 -40.49
CA SER A 273 16.70 -26.58 -41.35
C SER A 273 15.39 -26.77 -40.59
N VAL A 274 14.68 -25.69 -40.31
CA VAL A 274 13.23 -25.76 -40.07
C VAL A 274 12.58 -24.55 -40.72
N SER A 275 11.75 -24.82 -41.73
CA SER A 275 11.02 -23.83 -42.52
C SER A 275 10.09 -22.98 -41.64
N PRO A 276 9.90 -21.68 -41.93
CA PRO A 276 8.94 -20.85 -41.22
C PRO A 276 7.51 -21.34 -41.48
N ARG A 277 6.80 -21.76 -40.41
CA ARG A 277 5.35 -21.97 -40.47
C ARG A 277 4.68 -20.61 -40.55
N ILE A 278 4.19 -20.29 -41.74
CA ILE A 278 3.21 -19.24 -42.00
C ILE A 278 1.99 -19.55 -41.12
N ILE A 279 1.73 -18.72 -40.11
CA ILE A 279 0.46 -18.73 -39.39
C ILE A 279 -0.55 -18.03 -40.29
N SER A 280 -1.29 -18.84 -41.03
CA SER A 280 -2.50 -18.44 -41.74
C SER A 280 -3.53 -17.94 -40.73
N PHE A 281 -3.86 -16.65 -40.81
CA PHE A 281 -5.07 -16.09 -40.21
C PHE A 281 -6.28 -16.80 -40.82
N GLN A 282 -6.97 -17.62 -40.04
CA GLN A 282 -8.37 -17.92 -40.27
C GLN A 282 -9.19 -16.98 -39.38
N PRO A 283 -10.22 -16.30 -39.93
CA PRO A 283 -11.17 -15.59 -39.10
C PRO A 283 -12.07 -16.64 -38.45
N GLU A 284 -11.94 -16.85 -37.14
CA GLU A 284 -12.99 -17.52 -36.40
C GLU A 284 -14.20 -16.59 -36.34
N VAL A 285 -15.18 -16.90 -37.18
CA VAL A 285 -16.55 -16.39 -37.08
C VAL A 285 -17.10 -16.92 -35.77
N SER A 286 -17.04 -16.10 -34.72
CA SER A 286 -17.86 -16.32 -33.54
C SER A 286 -19.24 -15.75 -33.84
N ASP A 287 -20.19 -16.65 -34.11
CA ASP A 287 -21.61 -16.35 -34.08
C ASP A 287 -21.95 -15.85 -32.67
N GLN A 288 -22.02 -14.53 -32.53
CA GLN A 288 -22.75 -13.88 -31.46
C GLN A 288 -24.23 -14.02 -31.82
N PRO A 289 -25.08 -14.71 -31.04
CA PRO A 289 -26.48 -14.37 -31.09
C PRO A 289 -26.60 -12.98 -30.45
N GLU A 290 -27.10 -12.01 -31.23
CA GLU A 290 -27.70 -10.80 -30.70
C GLU A 290 -28.73 -11.21 -29.65
N VAL A 291 -28.43 -10.99 -28.37
CA VAL A 291 -29.43 -11.13 -27.32
C VAL A 291 -30.06 -9.77 -27.15
N SER A 292 -31.18 -9.64 -27.84
CA SER A 292 -32.26 -8.68 -27.63
C SER A 292 -32.46 -8.33 -26.16
N ASP A 293 -32.69 -7.04 -25.89
CA ASP A 293 -33.38 -6.56 -24.70
C ASP A 293 -34.66 -7.37 -24.50
N GLN A 294 -34.63 -8.32 -23.57
CA GLN A 294 -35.83 -9.02 -23.10
C GLN A 294 -35.97 -8.75 -21.61
N ASP A 295 -36.97 -7.92 -21.30
CA ASP A 295 -37.72 -7.97 -20.07
C ASP A 295 -38.07 -9.44 -19.75
N SER A 296 -37.39 -10.04 -18.78
CA SER A 296 -37.86 -11.28 -18.16
C SER A 296 -37.55 -11.26 -16.67
N ASP A 297 -38.50 -10.74 -15.90
CA ASP A 297 -38.63 -10.87 -14.44
C ASP A 297 -38.85 -12.34 -13.96
N GLN A 298 -38.41 -13.33 -14.74
CA GLN A 298 -38.63 -14.75 -14.43
C GLN A 298 -37.30 -15.45 -14.20
N LEU A 299 -37.03 -15.73 -12.91
CA LEU A 299 -35.91 -16.55 -12.47
C LEU A 299 -36.03 -17.99 -13.02
N PRO A 300 -34.91 -18.67 -13.29
CA PRO A 300 -34.91 -20.08 -13.67
C PRO A 300 -35.67 -20.94 -12.64
N VAL A 301 -36.55 -21.82 -13.12
CA VAL A 301 -37.32 -22.72 -12.25
C VAL A 301 -36.35 -23.66 -11.52
N GLY A 302 -36.31 -23.59 -10.19
CA GLY A 302 -35.41 -24.43 -9.38
C GLY A 302 -34.01 -23.85 -9.13
N TRP A 303 -33.79 -22.57 -9.43
CA TRP A 303 -32.50 -21.87 -9.19
C TRP A 303 -31.93 -22.11 -7.78
N GLU A 304 -32.79 -22.24 -6.77
CA GLU A 304 -32.38 -22.48 -5.38
C GLU A 304 -31.60 -23.79 -5.20
N SER A 305 -32.04 -24.86 -5.88
CA SER A 305 -31.40 -26.18 -5.85
C SER A 305 -30.10 -26.20 -6.65
N GLU A 306 -30.03 -25.42 -7.73
CA GLU A 306 -28.82 -25.28 -8.54
C GLU A 306 -27.73 -24.50 -7.81
N VAL A 307 -28.09 -23.42 -7.12
CA VAL A 307 -27.16 -22.68 -6.24
C VAL A 307 -26.65 -23.58 -5.11
N ASP A 308 -27.54 -24.33 -4.45
CA ASP A 308 -27.15 -25.26 -3.38
C ASP A 308 -26.22 -26.37 -3.89
N THR A 309 -26.47 -26.90 -5.09
CA THR A 309 -25.61 -27.92 -5.72
C THR A 309 -24.24 -27.34 -6.10
N ALA A 310 -24.21 -26.13 -6.65
CA ALA A 310 -22.98 -25.43 -7.01
C ALA A 310 -22.10 -25.10 -5.79
N TRP A 311 -22.72 -24.85 -4.63
CA TRP A 311 -22.00 -24.64 -3.38
C TRP A 311 -21.59 -25.95 -2.70
N LYS A 312 -22.37 -27.04 -2.85
CA LYS A 312 -22.06 -28.38 -2.33
C LYS A 312 -20.96 -29.11 -3.09
N SER A 313 -20.72 -28.80 -4.36
CA SER A 313 -19.78 -29.54 -5.22
C SER A 313 -18.30 -29.37 -4.85
N LYS A 314 -17.96 -28.70 -3.74
CA LYS A 314 -16.59 -28.55 -3.24
C LYS A 314 -16.40 -29.29 -1.92
N GLU A 315 -15.28 -30.01 -1.80
CA GLU A 315 -14.85 -30.80 -0.62
C GLU A 315 -14.69 -30.01 0.70
N LYS A 316 -14.95 -28.71 0.72
CA LYS A 316 -14.80 -27.85 1.90
C LYS A 316 -16.16 -27.32 2.33
N ASP A 317 -16.50 -27.52 3.61
CA ASP A 317 -17.72 -26.99 4.28
C ASP A 317 -17.77 -25.44 4.36
N GLN A 318 -16.81 -24.75 3.75
CA GLN A 318 -16.64 -23.30 3.77
C GLN A 318 -16.23 -22.79 2.38
N LEU A 319 -17.02 -21.85 1.86
CA LEU A 319 -16.80 -21.16 0.59
C LEU A 319 -16.49 -19.67 0.85
N SER A 320 -15.60 -19.07 0.06
CA SER A 320 -15.39 -17.62 0.15
C SER A 320 -16.61 -16.87 -0.37
N GLY A 321 -16.94 -15.72 0.23
CA GLY A 321 -18.09 -14.90 -0.17
C GLY A 321 -18.02 -14.48 -1.64
N GLN A 322 -16.83 -14.14 -2.15
CA GLN A 322 -16.63 -13.82 -3.56
C GLN A 322 -16.94 -15.01 -4.48
N SER A 323 -16.48 -16.22 -4.13
CA SER A 323 -16.77 -17.42 -4.91
C SER A 323 -18.26 -17.78 -4.87
N ALA A 324 -18.89 -17.66 -3.70
CA ALA A 324 -20.32 -17.91 -3.52
C ALA A 324 -21.18 -16.96 -4.36
N ALA A 325 -20.83 -15.66 -4.36
CA ALA A 325 -21.52 -14.65 -5.15
C ALA A 325 -21.37 -14.87 -6.66
N THR A 326 -20.16 -15.18 -7.13
CA THR A 326 -19.92 -15.45 -8.56
C THR A 326 -20.68 -16.68 -9.06
N GLN A 327 -20.74 -17.75 -8.24
CA GLN A 327 -21.50 -18.95 -8.59
C GLN A 327 -23.00 -18.71 -8.60
N ALA A 328 -23.52 -18.02 -7.58
CA ALA A 328 -24.93 -17.65 -7.55
C ALA A 328 -25.33 -16.76 -8.74
N ALA A 329 -24.49 -15.78 -9.08
CA ALA A 329 -24.72 -14.93 -10.26
C ALA A 329 -24.81 -15.75 -11.55
N LYS A 330 -23.90 -16.71 -11.73
CA LYS A 330 -23.89 -17.59 -12.90
C LYS A 330 -25.15 -18.45 -13.01
N VAL A 331 -25.65 -18.99 -11.89
CA VAL A 331 -26.90 -19.77 -11.86
C VAL A 331 -28.12 -18.90 -12.17
N LEU A 332 -28.12 -17.67 -11.67
CA LEU A 332 -29.20 -16.71 -11.92
C LEU A 332 -29.13 -16.06 -13.32
N GLY A 333 -28.11 -16.35 -14.12
CA GLY A 333 -27.94 -15.79 -15.47
C GLY A 333 -27.29 -14.40 -15.52
N PHE A 334 -26.71 -13.91 -14.42
CA PHE A 334 -26.10 -12.58 -14.33
C PHE A 334 -24.57 -12.63 -14.29
N GLN A 335 -23.92 -11.59 -14.82
CA GLN A 335 -22.46 -11.43 -14.75
C GLN A 335 -21.96 -11.17 -13.34
N ARG A 336 -22.73 -10.45 -12.51
CA ARG A 336 -22.43 -10.19 -11.10
C ARG A 336 -23.70 -10.32 -10.27
N LEU A 337 -23.56 -10.81 -9.04
CA LEU A 337 -24.70 -11.01 -8.14
C LEU A 337 -25.44 -9.69 -7.85
N ARG A 338 -24.70 -8.58 -7.78
CA ARG A 338 -25.25 -7.22 -7.57
C ARG A 338 -26.20 -6.74 -8.67
N ASP A 339 -26.10 -7.34 -9.87
CA ASP A 339 -26.91 -7.00 -11.03
C ASP A 339 -28.19 -7.88 -11.10
N SER A 340 -28.33 -8.83 -10.16
CA SER A 340 -29.50 -9.69 -10.02
C SER A 340 -30.55 -9.13 -9.05
N LEU A 341 -31.72 -9.78 -8.99
CA LEU A 341 -32.77 -9.52 -7.99
C LEU A 341 -32.28 -9.64 -6.54
N TYR A 342 -31.16 -10.34 -6.30
CA TYR A 342 -30.55 -10.54 -5.00
C TYR A 342 -29.14 -9.94 -4.96
N PRO A 343 -28.98 -8.62 -4.76
CA PRO A 343 -27.71 -7.95 -4.97
C PRO A 343 -26.62 -8.31 -3.94
N THR A 344 -26.99 -8.99 -2.86
CA THR A 344 -26.07 -9.48 -1.83
C THR A 344 -26.36 -10.94 -1.51
N ILE A 345 -25.34 -11.65 -1.03
CA ILE A 345 -25.50 -13.04 -0.54
C ILE A 345 -26.53 -13.10 0.59
N ASP A 346 -26.62 -12.07 1.43
CA ASP A 346 -27.61 -12.05 2.52
C ASP A 346 -29.03 -12.03 1.98
N LYS A 347 -29.30 -11.18 0.97
CA LYS A 347 -30.60 -11.14 0.30
C LYS A 347 -30.91 -12.44 -0.45
N LEU A 348 -29.89 -13.08 -1.03
CA LEU A 348 -30.03 -14.38 -1.69
C LEU A 348 -30.41 -15.48 -0.67
N LEU A 349 -29.77 -15.49 0.50
CA LEU A 349 -30.06 -16.44 1.59
C LEU A 349 -31.43 -16.17 2.22
N GLU A 350 -31.89 -14.93 2.27
CA GLU A 350 -33.22 -14.59 2.79
C GLU A 350 -34.35 -14.97 1.82
N ALA A 351 -34.07 -14.98 0.52
CA ALA A 351 -35.05 -15.28 -0.51
C ALA A 351 -35.42 -16.76 -0.64
N SER A 352 -34.51 -17.68 -0.25
CA SER A 352 -34.73 -19.12 -0.32
C SER A 352 -34.68 -19.78 1.06
N ASN A 353 -35.74 -20.48 1.43
CA ASN A 353 -35.77 -21.26 2.67
C ASN A 353 -34.75 -22.40 2.67
N LEU A 354 -34.45 -22.97 1.49
CA LEU A 354 -33.48 -24.05 1.29
C LEU A 354 -32.04 -23.55 1.49
N LEU A 355 -31.70 -22.41 0.92
CA LEU A 355 -30.36 -21.82 1.11
C LEU A 355 -30.18 -21.34 2.56
N LYS A 356 -31.23 -20.77 3.16
CA LYS A 356 -31.21 -20.34 4.57
C LYS A 356 -31.03 -21.50 5.55
N SER A 357 -31.58 -22.68 5.25
CA SER A 357 -31.42 -23.87 6.11
C SER A 357 -30.03 -24.49 5.97
N ASN A 358 -29.49 -24.52 4.74
CA ASN A 358 -28.24 -25.23 4.47
C ASN A 358 -26.98 -24.37 4.66
N TRP A 359 -27.10 -23.04 4.58
CA TRP A 359 -25.94 -22.15 4.53
C TRP A 359 -26.07 -20.96 5.49
N ALA A 360 -24.94 -20.52 6.03
CA ALA A 360 -24.79 -19.33 6.86
C ALA A 360 -23.67 -18.46 6.30
N ARG A 361 -23.83 -17.14 6.33
CA ARG A 361 -22.73 -16.23 6.00
C ARG A 361 -22.05 -15.73 7.28
N ASN A 362 -20.72 -15.79 7.31
CA ASN A 362 -19.88 -15.18 8.34
C ASN A 362 -18.87 -14.23 7.66
N LYS A 363 -19.13 -12.92 7.73
CA LYS A 363 -18.33 -11.84 7.14
C LYS A 363 -17.89 -12.12 5.69
N ASN A 364 -16.75 -12.80 5.53
CA ASN A 364 -16.09 -13.08 4.26
C ASN A 364 -16.35 -14.50 3.71
N TYR A 365 -17.10 -15.34 4.43
CA TYR A 365 -17.32 -16.75 4.06
C TYR A 365 -18.79 -17.15 4.13
N VAL A 366 -19.14 -18.16 3.34
CA VAL A 366 -20.42 -18.88 3.39
C VAL A 366 -20.10 -20.30 3.86
N THR A 367 -20.62 -20.68 5.02
CA THR A 367 -20.38 -21.97 5.66
C THR A 367 -21.63 -22.81 5.65
N ARG A 368 -21.49 -24.12 5.43
CA ARG A 368 -22.60 -25.06 5.51
C ARG A 368 -23.04 -25.22 6.96
N LYS A 369 -24.34 -25.09 7.23
CA LYS A 369 -24.94 -25.45 8.51
C LYS A 369 -25.02 -26.98 8.59
N LYS A 370 -24.52 -27.55 9.68
CA LYS A 370 -24.59 -29.00 9.94
C LYS A 370 -25.96 -29.41 10.42
#